data_AF-A0A7R9YLR3-F1
#
_entry.id   AF-A0A7R9YLR3-F1
#
_cell.length_a   1.000
_cell.length_b   1.000
_cell.length_c   1.000
_cell.angle_alpha   90.00
_cell.angle_beta   90.00
_cell.angle_gamma   90.00
#
_symmetry.space_group_name_H-M   'P 1'
#
loop_
_entity.id
_entity.type
_entity.pdbx_description
1 polymer ?
#
loop_
_entity_poly.entity_id
_entity_poly.type
_entity_poly.pdbx_seq_one_letter_code
_entity_poly.pdbx_strand_id
1 'polypeptide(L)'
;EWWAADFCKRRIVTGFLKDASLGKKRLASMPDRFTNTITAADGSSHPRPAVINSFTGPMRSTAEWWAQWLAFFFDTPLELAGRDGRPARKRPVELLVPIIRQKYPDVSEEEERISLPLQLLCLALFDAILVHVLNTLAPSSWLPLKQQLVETLIVGKLERTAELIGRTHASVDVFCVQE
;
A
#
# COMPACT_ATOMS: atom_id res chain seq x y z
N GLU A 1 -10.34 19.60 -9.22
CA GLU A 1 -11.06 20.60 -8.40
C GLU A 1 -10.86 20.41 -6.90
N TRP A 2 -11.12 19.22 -6.34
CA TRP A 2 -10.93 18.92 -4.90
C TRP A 2 -9.54 19.25 -4.34
N TRP A 3 -8.47 18.96 -5.10
CA TRP A 3 -7.11 19.34 -4.70
C TRP A 3 -6.98 20.85 -4.47
N ALA A 4 -7.34 21.66 -5.46
CA ALA A 4 -7.19 23.12 -5.42
C ALA A 4 -8.17 23.80 -4.44
N ALA A 5 -9.37 23.22 -4.29
CA ALA A 5 -10.40 23.78 -3.43
C ALA A 5 -10.14 23.50 -1.94
N ASP A 6 -9.62 22.32 -1.61
CA ASP A 6 -9.56 21.82 -0.23
C ASP A 6 -8.18 21.23 0.12
N PHE A 7 -7.81 20.08 -0.44
CA PHE A 7 -6.69 19.28 0.06
C PHE A 7 -5.35 20.03 0.13
N CYS A 8 -5.05 20.90 -0.83
CA CYS A 8 -3.81 21.67 -0.85
C CYS A 8 -3.68 22.69 0.30
N LYS A 9 -4.79 23.04 0.96
CA LYS A 9 -4.85 24.03 2.05
C LYS A 9 -4.75 23.39 3.42
N ARG A 10 -4.86 22.05 3.50
CA ARG A 10 -4.86 21.32 4.77
C ARG A 10 -3.45 21.20 5.33
N ARG A 11 -3.34 21.34 6.65
CA ARG A 11 -2.11 20.96 7.36
C ARG A 11 -1.95 19.44 7.28
N ILE A 12 -0.75 18.98 6.95
CA ILE A 12 -0.42 17.56 6.74
C ILE A 12 -0.96 16.67 7.87
N VAL A 13 -0.57 16.93 9.12
CA VAL A 13 -0.94 16.06 10.25
C VAL A 13 -2.35 16.37 10.75
N THR A 14 -2.62 17.61 11.15
CA THR A 14 -3.88 17.96 11.83
C THR A 14 -5.07 18.13 10.90
N GLY A 15 -4.84 18.40 9.61
CA GLY A 15 -5.89 18.66 8.62
C GLY A 15 -6.14 17.50 7.64
N PHE A 16 -5.18 16.60 7.46
CA PHE A 16 -5.35 15.41 6.60
C PHE A 16 -5.25 14.11 7.41
N LEU A 17 -4.09 13.80 8.00
CA LEU A 17 -3.89 12.51 8.67
C LEU A 17 -4.83 12.27 9.86
N LYS A 18 -5.18 13.32 10.60
CA LYS A 18 -6.09 13.26 11.76
C LYS A 18 -7.56 13.55 11.40
N ASP A 19 -7.90 13.73 10.13
CA ASP A 19 -9.29 13.99 9.75
C ASP A 19 -10.12 12.70 9.82
N ALA A 20 -10.95 12.61 10.86
CA ALA A 20 -11.84 11.49 11.08
C ALA A 20 -12.85 11.28 9.93
N SER A 21 -13.24 12.33 9.21
CA SER A 21 -14.19 12.24 8.10
C SER A 21 -13.61 11.46 6.92
N LEU A 22 -12.33 11.67 6.58
CA LEU A 22 -11.64 10.90 5.53
C LEU A 22 -11.58 9.41 5.88
N GLY A 23 -11.36 9.10 7.16
CA GLY A 23 -11.37 7.73 7.69
C GLY A 23 -12.74 7.06 7.59
N LYS A 24 -13.80 7.75 8.01
CA LYS A 24 -15.19 7.27 7.92
C LYS A 24 -15.62 6.97 6.49
N LYS A 25 -15.23 7.84 5.55
CA LYS A 25 -15.47 7.69 4.10
C LYS A 25 -14.58 6.63 3.44
N ARG A 26 -13.60 6.07 4.16
CA ARG A 26 -12.66 5.06 3.68
C ARG A 26 -11.79 5.50 2.50
N LEU A 27 -11.63 6.80 2.24
CA LEU A 27 -11.03 7.30 1.00
C LEU A 27 -9.58 6.85 0.79
N ALA A 28 -8.76 6.73 1.83
CA ALA A 28 -7.42 6.15 1.72
C ALA A 28 -7.40 4.63 2.00
N SER A 29 -8.24 4.15 2.91
CA SER A 29 -8.21 2.74 3.33
C SER A 29 -8.87 1.77 2.36
N MET A 30 -9.84 2.21 1.55
CA MET A 30 -10.47 1.37 0.53
C MET A 30 -9.48 0.96 -0.56
N PRO A 31 -8.79 1.90 -1.24
CA PRO A 31 -7.86 1.51 -2.28
C PRO A 31 -6.67 0.73 -1.71
N ASP A 32 -6.26 1.00 -0.46
CA ASP A 32 -5.20 0.24 0.21
C ASP A 32 -5.53 -1.27 0.32
N ARG A 33 -6.79 -1.65 0.57
CA ARG A 33 -7.21 -3.07 0.64
C ARG A 33 -6.92 -3.87 -0.62
N PHE A 34 -6.90 -3.21 -1.78
CA PHE A 34 -6.71 -3.86 -3.07
C PHE A 34 -5.33 -3.65 -3.65
N THR A 35 -4.60 -2.65 -3.15
CA THR A 35 -3.37 -2.17 -3.78
C THR A 35 -2.20 -2.04 -2.82
N ASN A 36 -2.33 -2.40 -1.54
CA ASN A 36 -1.21 -2.37 -0.60
C ASN A 36 -0.06 -3.27 -1.08
N THR A 37 -0.36 -4.55 -1.27
CA THR A 37 0.54 -5.56 -1.82
C THR A 37 -0.29 -6.50 -2.69
N ILE A 38 0.07 -6.62 -3.96
CA ILE A 38 -0.65 -7.45 -4.92
C ILE A 38 0.15 -8.72 -5.16
N THR A 39 -0.47 -9.89 -4.98
CA THR A 39 0.13 -11.17 -5.35
C THR A 39 -0.26 -11.50 -6.79
N ALA A 40 0.72 -11.67 -7.66
CA ALA A 40 0.53 -12.08 -9.05
C ALA A 40 0.25 -13.59 -9.15
N ALA A 41 -0.17 -14.04 -10.33
CA ALA A 41 -0.53 -15.43 -10.60
C ALA A 41 0.64 -16.42 -10.40
N ASP A 42 1.88 -15.95 -10.55
CA ASP A 42 3.11 -16.71 -10.31
C ASP A 42 3.52 -16.74 -8.83
N GLY A 43 2.72 -16.13 -7.94
CA GLY A 43 3.02 -16.01 -6.52
C GLY A 43 3.97 -14.85 -6.17
N SER A 44 4.46 -14.10 -7.15
CA SER A 44 5.31 -12.93 -6.88
C SER A 44 4.52 -11.81 -6.21
N SER A 45 5.20 -11.10 -5.31
CA SER A 45 4.61 -10.02 -4.51
C SER A 45 4.99 -8.67 -5.07
N HIS A 46 3.99 -7.83 -5.33
CA HIS A 46 4.13 -6.48 -5.89
C HIS A 46 3.61 -5.45 -4.88
N PRO A 47 4.46 -5.02 -3.93
CA PRO A 47 4.10 -3.98 -2.97
C PRO A 47 4.04 -2.62 -3.65
N ARG A 48 3.00 -1.84 -3.34
CA ARG A 48 2.87 -0.45 -3.80
C ARG A 48 4.00 0.43 -3.25
N PRO A 49 4.49 1.44 -3.98
CA PRO A 49 5.47 2.37 -3.44
C PRO A 49 4.91 3.18 -2.26
N ALA A 50 5.16 2.71 -1.04
CA ALA A 50 4.64 3.33 0.17
C ALA A 50 5.58 3.06 1.35
N VAL A 51 5.55 3.94 2.35
CA VAL A 51 6.31 3.74 3.60
C VAL A 51 5.87 2.49 4.34
N ILE A 52 4.56 2.20 4.34
CA ILE A 52 3.91 1.24 5.26
C ILE A 52 3.96 -0.24 4.83
N ASN A 53 4.49 -0.57 3.65
CA ASN A 53 4.55 -1.94 3.14
C ASN A 53 5.98 -2.37 2.81
N SER A 54 6.16 -3.53 2.17
CA SER A 54 7.48 -4.11 1.87
C SER A 54 8.20 -3.49 0.66
N PHE A 55 7.71 -2.41 0.06
CA PHE A 55 8.40 -1.77 -1.06
C PHE A 55 9.76 -1.20 -0.64
N THR A 56 10.84 -1.65 -1.28
CA THR A 56 12.24 -1.31 -0.96
C THR A 56 12.91 -0.40 -2.00
N GLY A 57 12.19 -0.01 -3.05
CA GLY A 57 12.72 0.84 -4.12
C GLY A 57 12.97 2.31 -3.71
N PRO A 58 13.42 3.14 -4.66
CA PRO A 58 13.80 4.53 -4.41
C PRO A 58 12.64 5.39 -3.87
N MET A 59 12.85 6.03 -2.72
CA MET A 59 11.89 6.94 -2.06
C MET A 59 12.59 8.09 -1.32
N ARG A 60 13.81 8.49 -1.73
CA ARG A 60 14.61 9.50 -1.01
C ARG A 60 14.08 10.92 -1.19
N SER A 61 13.19 11.12 -2.16
CA SER A 61 12.44 12.35 -2.35
C SER A 61 11.01 12.03 -2.78
N THR A 62 10.11 13.01 -2.64
CA THR A 62 8.74 12.90 -3.16
C THR A 62 8.74 12.73 -4.69
N ALA A 63 9.69 13.32 -5.41
CA ALA A 63 9.78 13.17 -6.86
C ALA A 63 10.15 11.74 -7.28
N GLU A 64 11.16 11.15 -6.63
CA GLU A 64 11.53 9.75 -6.86
C GLU A 64 10.37 8.80 -6.54
N TRP A 65 9.75 8.98 -5.37
CA TRP A 65 8.60 8.18 -4.95
C TRP A 65 7.44 8.31 -5.94
N TRP A 66 7.13 9.53 -6.40
CA TRP A 66 6.00 9.78 -7.29
C TRP A 66 6.14 9.07 -8.64
N ALA A 67 7.36 9.04 -9.20
CA ALA A 67 7.63 8.28 -10.42
C ALA A 67 7.35 6.78 -10.23
N GLN A 68 7.79 6.20 -9.12
CA GLN A 68 7.52 4.79 -8.79
C GLN A 68 6.01 4.55 -8.60
N TRP A 69 5.34 5.45 -7.88
CA TRP A 69 3.92 5.33 -7.56
C TRP A 69 3.05 5.38 -8.82
N LEU A 70 3.35 6.29 -9.75
CA LEU A 70 2.68 6.36 -11.04
C LEU A 70 2.92 5.10 -11.87
N ALA A 71 4.18 4.66 -11.97
CA ALA A 71 4.53 3.46 -12.71
C ALA A 71 3.81 2.21 -12.17
N PHE A 72 3.69 2.11 -10.85
CA PHE A 72 2.92 1.05 -10.20
C PHE A 72 1.44 1.10 -10.60
N PHE A 73 0.76 2.24 -10.46
CA PHE A 73 -0.68 2.30 -10.70
C PHE A 73 -1.09 2.23 -12.18
N PHE A 74 -0.29 2.82 -13.07
CA PHE A 74 -0.73 3.13 -14.43
C PHE A 74 0.08 2.44 -15.54
N ASP A 75 1.33 2.09 -15.28
CA ASP A 75 2.26 1.63 -16.33
C ASP A 75 2.56 0.13 -16.23
N THR A 76 2.49 -0.45 -15.02
CA THR A 76 2.89 -1.83 -14.73
C THR A 76 1.67 -2.74 -14.61
N PRO A 77 1.23 -3.42 -15.70
CA PRO A 77 0.19 -4.43 -15.61
C PRO A 77 0.72 -5.70 -14.93
N LEU A 78 -0.11 -6.31 -14.10
CA LEU A 78 0.15 -7.54 -13.38
C LEU A 78 -0.74 -8.67 -13.93
N GLU A 79 -0.18 -9.86 -14.04
CA GLU A 79 -0.95 -11.07 -14.33
C GLU A 79 -1.55 -11.58 -13.01
N LEU A 80 -2.88 -11.51 -12.88
CA LEU A 80 -3.58 -11.91 -11.66
C LEU A 80 -4.29 -13.23 -11.87
N ALA A 81 -4.33 -14.07 -10.84
CA ALA A 81 -5.12 -15.31 -10.88
C ALA A 81 -6.61 -14.97 -11.07
N GLY A 82 -7.19 -15.39 -12.21
CA GLY A 82 -8.61 -15.24 -12.46
C GLY A 82 -9.44 -16.21 -11.62
N ARG A 83 -10.68 -15.83 -11.33
CA ARG A 83 -11.63 -16.66 -10.58
C ARG A 83 -12.03 -17.94 -11.34
N ASP A 84 -11.88 -17.94 -12.65
CA ASP A 84 -12.13 -19.04 -13.59
C ASP A 84 -10.84 -19.82 -13.93
N GLY A 85 -9.74 -19.55 -13.23
CA GLY A 85 -8.43 -20.15 -13.48
C GLY A 85 -7.67 -19.55 -14.67
N ARG A 86 -8.21 -18.53 -15.35
CA ARG A 86 -7.52 -17.85 -16.45
C ARG A 86 -6.82 -16.58 -15.93
N PRO A 87 -5.50 -16.42 -16.16
CA PRO A 87 -4.82 -15.19 -15.78
C PRO A 87 -5.46 -13.96 -16.43
N ALA A 88 -5.66 -12.91 -15.63
CA ALA A 88 -6.17 -11.64 -16.10
C ALA A 88 -5.09 -10.57 -15.92
N ARG A 89 -4.68 -9.96 -17.03
CA ARG A 89 -3.74 -8.85 -17.04
C ARG A 89 -4.45 -7.55 -16.64
N LYS A 90 -4.08 -6.97 -15.50
CA LYS A 90 -4.69 -5.73 -14.98
C LYS A 90 -3.64 -4.82 -14.37
N ARG A 91 -3.83 -3.51 -14.49
CA ARG A 91 -3.07 -2.53 -13.71
C ARG A 91 -3.68 -2.39 -12.31
N PRO A 92 -2.90 -2.00 -11.29
CA PRO A 92 -3.41 -1.77 -9.94
C PRO A 92 -4.59 -0.78 -9.87
N VAL A 93 -4.62 0.25 -10.72
CA VAL A 93 -5.75 1.19 -10.78
C VAL A 93 -7.07 0.52 -11.19
N GLU A 94 -7.01 -0.57 -11.96
CA GLU A 94 -8.17 -1.34 -12.42
C GLU A 94 -8.70 -2.30 -11.34
N LEU A 95 -8.00 -2.41 -10.20
CA LEU A 95 -8.44 -3.17 -9.03
C LEU A 95 -9.28 -2.35 -8.06
N LEU A 96 -9.34 -1.03 -8.27
CA LEU A 96 -10.12 -0.13 -7.42
C LEU A 96 -11.61 -0.41 -7.57
N VAL A 97 -12.31 -0.39 -6.44
CA VAL A 97 -13.77 -0.56 -6.39
C VAL A 97 -14.43 0.75 -5.98
N PRO A 98 -15.62 1.08 -6.51
CA PRO A 98 -16.37 2.26 -6.08
C PRO A 98 -16.70 2.21 -4.58
N ILE A 99 -16.70 3.38 -3.95
CA ILE A 99 -17.15 3.55 -2.56
C ILE A 99 -18.61 3.98 -2.62
N ILE A 100 -19.51 3.03 -2.35
CA ILE A 100 -20.95 3.26 -2.46
C ILE A 100 -21.54 3.79 -1.15
N ARG A 101 -22.41 4.80 -1.24
CA ARG A 101 -23.05 5.46 -0.10
C ARG A 101 -23.92 4.50 0.71
N GLN A 102 -24.55 3.53 0.03
CA GLN A 102 -25.35 2.48 0.68
C GLN A 102 -24.56 1.76 1.78
N LYS A 103 -23.26 1.54 1.59
CA LYS A 103 -22.38 0.87 2.54
C LYS A 103 -21.59 1.86 3.42
N TYR A 104 -21.34 3.06 2.91
CA TYR A 104 -20.55 4.10 3.58
C TYR A 104 -21.36 5.40 3.62
N PRO A 105 -22.26 5.58 4.60
CA PRO A 105 -23.25 6.66 4.61
C PRO A 105 -22.64 8.06 4.78
N ASP A 106 -21.40 8.17 5.28
CA ASP A 106 -20.67 9.44 5.37
C ASP A 106 -20.21 9.97 3.99
N VAL A 107 -20.29 9.16 2.93
CA VAL A 107 -19.96 9.54 1.55
C VAL A 107 -21.14 10.29 0.95
N SER A 108 -20.90 11.51 0.47
CA SER A 108 -21.90 12.28 -0.28
C SER A 108 -22.14 11.70 -1.67
N GLU A 109 -23.25 12.08 -2.31
CA GLU A 109 -23.58 11.63 -3.68
C GLU A 109 -22.50 12.00 -4.70
N GLU A 110 -21.93 13.20 -4.55
CA GLU A 110 -20.83 13.64 -5.41
C GLU A 110 -19.57 12.80 -5.18
N GLU A 111 -19.21 12.53 -3.92
CA GLU A 111 -18.05 11.68 -3.60
C GLU A 111 -18.23 10.25 -4.08
N GLU A 112 -19.43 9.68 -4.02
CA GLU A 112 -19.75 8.36 -4.57
C GLU A 112 -19.52 8.36 -6.10
N ARG A 113 -20.04 9.38 -6.80
CA ARG A 113 -19.91 9.56 -8.24
C ARG A 113 -18.45 9.62 -8.71
N ILE A 114 -17.57 10.27 -7.94
CA ILE A 114 -16.14 10.39 -8.24
C ILE A 114 -15.25 9.51 -7.35
N SER A 115 -15.81 8.46 -6.75
CA SER A 115 -15.12 7.70 -5.69
C SER A 115 -13.80 7.07 -6.14
N LEU A 116 -13.69 6.63 -7.39
CA LEU A 116 -12.46 6.05 -7.95
C LEU A 116 -11.30 7.07 -8.01
N PRO A 117 -11.40 8.22 -8.71
CA PRO A 117 -10.33 9.20 -8.69
C PRO A 117 -10.12 9.85 -7.31
N LEU A 118 -11.18 10.02 -6.52
CA LEU A 118 -11.07 10.60 -5.17
C LEU A 118 -10.28 9.70 -4.23
N GLN A 119 -10.59 8.40 -4.18
CA GLN A 119 -9.87 7.46 -3.32
C GLN A 119 -8.40 7.35 -3.73
N LEU A 120 -8.12 7.35 -5.04
CA LEU A 120 -6.76 7.29 -5.57
C LEU A 120 -5.94 8.53 -5.19
N LEU A 121 -6.54 9.72 -5.29
CA LEU A 121 -5.93 10.97 -4.83
C LEU A 121 -5.65 10.94 -3.32
N CYS A 122 -6.63 10.53 -2.51
CA CYS A 122 -6.46 10.46 -1.06
C CYS A 122 -5.37 9.46 -0.65
N LEU A 123 -5.27 8.32 -1.34
CA LEU A 123 -4.20 7.36 -1.12
C LEU A 123 -2.83 7.95 -1.48
N ALA A 124 -2.70 8.58 -2.65
CA ALA A 124 -1.46 9.25 -3.07
C ALA A 124 -1.02 10.31 -2.05
N LEU A 125 -1.96 11.13 -1.57
CA LEU A 125 -1.68 12.14 -0.55
C LEU A 125 -1.21 11.52 0.76
N PHE A 126 -1.88 10.45 1.20
CA PHE A 126 -1.48 9.72 2.41
C PHE A 126 -0.04 9.21 2.31
N ASP A 127 0.33 8.57 1.21
CA ASP A 127 1.67 8.04 1.00
C ASP A 127 2.72 9.15 0.88
N ALA A 128 2.43 10.18 0.07
CA ALA A 128 3.31 11.32 -0.14
C ALA A 128 3.65 12.01 1.17
N ILE A 129 2.66 12.14 2.05
CA ILE A 129 2.83 12.71 3.39
C ILE A 129 3.80 11.87 4.21
N LEU A 130 3.65 10.54 4.23
CA LEU A 130 4.54 9.68 5.01
C LEU A 130 5.98 9.72 4.48
N VAL A 131 6.14 9.69 3.15
CA VAL A 131 7.45 9.85 2.50
C VAL A 131 8.08 11.18 2.87
N HIS A 132 7.31 12.27 2.80
CA HIS A 132 7.79 13.61 3.17
C HIS A 132 8.19 13.68 4.65
N VAL A 133 7.37 13.16 5.56
CA VAL A 133 7.66 13.15 7.00
C VAL A 133 8.96 12.39 7.29
N LEU A 134 9.14 11.20 6.73
CA LEU A 134 10.35 10.41 6.97
C LEU A 134 11.59 11.01 6.32
N ASN A 135 11.47 11.55 5.11
CA ASN A 135 12.58 12.27 4.47
C ASN A 135 12.93 13.57 5.20
N THR A 136 12.02 14.15 5.97
CA THR A 136 12.29 15.34 6.79
C THR A 136 12.94 14.96 8.12
N LEU A 137 12.43 13.93 8.80
CA LEU A 137 12.86 13.58 10.16
C LEU A 137 14.09 12.65 10.20
N ALA A 138 14.27 11.81 9.18
CA ALA A 138 15.29 10.76 9.17
C ALA A 138 15.89 10.51 7.76
N PRO A 139 16.25 11.55 6.98
CA PRO A 139 16.57 11.45 5.54
C PRO A 139 17.61 10.39 5.17
N SER A 140 18.57 10.12 6.05
CA SER A 140 19.66 9.18 5.79
C SER A 140 19.42 7.77 6.32
N SER A 141 18.47 7.56 7.24
CA SER A 141 18.39 6.32 8.01
C SER A 141 17.10 5.52 7.82
N TRP A 142 15.96 6.17 7.56
CA TRP A 142 14.68 5.46 7.54
C TRP A 142 14.59 4.44 6.39
N LEU A 143 15.05 4.79 5.19
CA LEU A 143 14.95 3.91 4.02
C LEU A 143 15.92 2.73 4.12
N PRO A 144 17.21 2.92 4.46
CA PRO A 144 18.11 1.80 4.74
C PRO A 144 17.59 0.88 5.85
N LEU A 145 17.06 1.43 6.94
CA LEU A 145 16.48 0.64 8.02
C LEU A 145 15.28 -0.16 7.53
N LYS A 146 14.37 0.46 6.76
CA LYS A 146 13.25 -0.24 6.14
C LYS A 146 13.72 -1.39 5.25
N GLN A 147 14.72 -1.16 4.40
CA GLN A 147 15.27 -2.18 3.51
C GLN A 147 15.82 -3.37 4.30
N GLN A 148 16.58 -3.11 5.38
CA GLN A 148 17.08 -4.16 6.27
C GLN A 148 15.94 -4.94 6.95
N LEU A 149 14.89 -4.25 7.39
CA LEU A 149 13.72 -4.90 8.01
C LEU A 149 12.99 -5.81 7.00
N VAL A 150 12.80 -5.34 5.76
CA VAL A 150 12.15 -6.15 4.71
C VAL A 150 13.01 -7.36 4.37
N GLU A 151 14.32 -7.18 4.21
CA GLU A 151 15.26 -8.28 3.94
C GLU A 151 15.18 -9.34 5.04
N THR A 152 15.22 -8.92 6.30
CA THR A 152 15.26 -9.83 7.44
C THR A 152 13.91 -10.51 7.70
N LEU A 153 12.81 -9.75 7.63
CA LEU A 153 11.50 -10.21 8.11
C LEU A 153 10.59 -10.74 7.01
N ILE A 154 10.84 -10.39 5.75
CA ILE A 154 10.00 -10.77 4.61
C ILE A 154 10.77 -11.71 3.69
N VAL A 155 11.92 -11.29 3.17
CA VAL A 155 12.72 -12.07 2.22
C VAL A 155 13.33 -13.30 2.89
N GLY A 156 14.06 -13.09 3.99
CA GLY A 156 14.71 -14.15 4.78
C GLY A 156 13.77 -14.92 5.70
N LYS A 157 12.45 -14.66 5.70
CA LYS A 157 11.52 -15.22 6.68
C LYS A 157 11.56 -16.75 6.70
N LEU A 158 11.47 -17.40 5.53
CA LEU A 158 11.40 -18.86 5.43
C LEU A 158 12.71 -19.51 5.87
N GLU A 159 13.85 -19.03 5.37
CA GLU A 159 15.17 -19.54 5.74
C GLU A 159 15.42 -19.39 7.24
N ARG A 160 15.13 -18.21 7.79
CA ARG A 160 15.29 -17.95 9.23
C ARG A 160 14.35 -18.80 10.07
N THR A 161 13.12 -19.01 9.62
CA THR A 161 12.15 -19.89 10.31
C THR A 161 12.64 -21.33 10.29
N ALA A 162 13.11 -21.83 9.15
CA ALA A 162 13.67 -23.17 9.03
C ALA A 162 14.92 -23.37 9.91
N GLU A 163 15.82 -22.39 9.95
CA GLU A 163 16.99 -22.38 10.84
C GLU A 163 16.57 -22.47 12.31
N LEU A 164 15.60 -21.63 12.74
CA LEU A 164 15.12 -21.60 14.11
C LEU A 164 14.43 -22.90 14.53
N ILE A 165 13.61 -23.48 13.65
CA ILE A 165 12.99 -24.78 13.87
C ILE A 165 14.07 -25.86 13.98
N GLY A 166 15.01 -25.90 13.05
CA GLY A 166 16.10 -26.87 13.02
C GLY A 166 17.02 -26.77 14.24
N ARG A 167 17.16 -25.61 14.86
CA ARG A 167 17.93 -25.43 16.09
C ARG A 167 17.14 -25.74 17.37
N THR A 168 15.89 -25.29 17.43
CA THR A 168 15.11 -25.24 18.69
C THR A 168 14.20 -26.45 18.85
N HIS A 169 13.77 -27.04 17.74
CA HIS A 169 12.76 -28.10 17.68
C HIS A 169 13.27 -29.32 16.90
N ALA A 170 14.59 -29.49 16.79
CA ALA A 170 15.24 -30.58 16.05
C ALA A 170 14.79 -31.98 16.47
N SER A 171 14.41 -32.15 17.74
CA SER A 171 14.03 -33.42 18.34
C SER A 171 12.52 -33.67 18.31
N VAL A 172 11.73 -32.84 17.64
CA VAL A 172 10.28 -32.98 17.56
C VAL A 172 9.92 -33.77 16.30
N ASP A 173 9.14 -34.84 16.46
CA ASP A 173 8.71 -35.70 15.33
C ASP A 173 7.66 -35.03 14.43
N VAL A 174 6.84 -34.14 14.99
CA VAL A 174 5.75 -33.45 14.27
C VAL A 174 5.70 -31.97 14.68
N PHE A 175 5.85 -31.09 13.69
CA PHE A 175 5.78 -29.64 13.89
C PHE A 175 4.57 -29.06 13.13
N CYS A 176 3.62 -28.50 13.87
CA CYS A 176 2.41 -27.90 13.29
C CYS A 176 2.58 -26.38 13.19
N VAL A 177 2.47 -25.83 11.99
CA VAL A 177 2.52 -24.39 11.72
C VAL A 177 1.14 -23.83 11.38
N GLN A 178 0.92 -22.56 11.76
CA GLN A 178 -0.27 -21.78 11.45
C GLN A 178 0.18 -20.39 10.95
N GLU A 179 -0.65 -19.72 10.15
CA GLU A 179 -0.44 -18.32 9.74
C GLU A 179 -0.72 -17.34 10.88
#